data_AF-A0A109V658-F1
#
_entry.id   AF-A0A109V658-F1
#
_cell.length_a   1.000
_cell.length_b   1.000
_cell.length_c   1.000
_cell.angle_alpha   90.00
_cell.angle_beta   90.00
_cell.angle_gamma   90.00
#
_symmetry.space_group_name_H-M   'P 1'
#
loop_
_entity.id
_entity.type
_entity.pdbx_description
1 polymer ?
#
loop_
_entity_poly.entity_id
_entity_poly.type
_entity_poly.pdbx_seq_one_letter_code
_entity_poly.pdbx_strand_id
1 'polypeptide(L)'
;MVTNIEISGYTEEVLEALVKAGIYGSKTEAIRDAVRRLIESYDLKDVSLRAYKGGGISFQLAVEISSLSVDELLWYFLSRDMTPMLGSDDETEVKTSEEQLKERGSLVFDLSSLYTTLELDISDVVSRLGKRLSVSSKTMERAKALTLRLSKMRGVVYSFSGFEVVNVNKSLAEFSRKNGISLQEAHSMYVAKKLGALLISDDLRTRQVSRTHGVAAAPTLSLILYARDAGIVSDAKLKELVTKMATIPYVVPKAMLI
;
A
#
# COMPACT_ATOMS: atom_id res chain seq x y z
N MET A 1 -2.62 11.59 -25.47
CA MET A 1 -1.16 11.85 -25.52
C MET A 1 -0.61 11.07 -26.71
N VAL A 2 0.10 11.72 -27.62
CA VAL A 2 0.74 11.04 -28.76
C VAL A 2 2.12 10.58 -28.30
N THR A 3 2.39 9.29 -28.42
CA THR A 3 3.71 8.71 -28.10
C THR A 3 4.43 8.46 -29.41
N ASN A 4 5.52 9.18 -29.66
CA ASN A 4 6.36 8.95 -30.82
C ASN A 4 7.28 7.76 -30.53
N ILE A 5 7.30 6.79 -31.44
CA ILE A 5 8.15 5.60 -31.36
C ILE A 5 9.02 5.60 -32.62
N GLU A 6 10.33 5.66 -32.45
CA GLU A 6 11.28 5.50 -33.54
C GLU A 6 11.57 4.00 -33.72
N ILE A 7 11.28 3.49 -34.91
CA ILE A 7 11.53 2.10 -35.30
C ILE A 7 12.34 2.15 -36.59
N SER A 8 13.46 1.44 -36.63
CA SER A 8 14.35 1.42 -37.80
C SER A 8 14.94 0.03 -38.04
N GLY A 9 15.47 -0.17 -39.24
CA GLY A 9 16.13 -1.41 -39.65
C GLY A 9 15.16 -2.57 -39.87
N TYR A 10 15.60 -3.78 -39.53
CA TYR A 10 14.87 -5.02 -39.78
C TYR A 10 13.41 -5.00 -39.30
N THR A 11 13.14 -4.42 -38.12
CA THR A 11 11.78 -4.34 -37.57
C THR A 11 10.85 -3.53 -38.46
N GLU A 12 11.35 -2.45 -39.07
CA GLU A 12 10.56 -1.64 -39.99
C GLU A 12 10.24 -2.39 -41.29
N GLU A 13 11.23 -3.11 -41.83
CA GLU A 13 11.08 -3.93 -43.05
C GLU A 13 10.02 -5.02 -42.83
N VAL A 14 10.05 -5.69 -41.67
CA VAL A 14 9.05 -6.70 -41.30
C VAL A 14 7.65 -6.08 -41.17
N LEU A 15 7.52 -4.92 -40.49
CA LEU A 15 6.23 -4.22 -40.38
C LEU A 15 5.69 -3.81 -41.76
N GLU A 16 6.56 -3.39 -42.67
CA GLU A 16 6.16 -3.03 -44.02
C GLU A 16 5.74 -4.25 -44.86
N ALA A 17 6.43 -5.38 -44.72
CA ALA A 17 6.04 -6.63 -45.35
C ALA A 17 4.65 -7.10 -44.86
N LEU A 18 4.36 -6.98 -43.56
CA LEU A 18 3.06 -7.33 -42.99
C LEU A 18 1.92 -6.46 -43.54
N VAL A 19 2.18 -5.16 -43.77
CA VAL A 19 1.21 -4.25 -44.41
C VAL A 19 1.04 -4.59 -45.89
N LYS A 20 2.14 -4.80 -46.63
CA LYS A 20 2.10 -5.21 -48.05
C LYS A 20 1.37 -6.53 -48.27
N ALA A 21 1.47 -7.45 -47.32
CA ALA A 21 0.76 -8.73 -47.33
C ALA A 21 -0.74 -8.60 -46.98
N GLY A 22 -1.22 -7.41 -46.62
CA GLY A 22 -2.62 -7.16 -46.25
C GLY A 22 -3.02 -7.70 -44.88
N ILE A 23 -2.05 -8.12 -44.05
CA ILE A 23 -2.31 -8.66 -42.70
C ILE A 23 -2.73 -7.54 -41.74
N TYR A 24 -2.15 -6.35 -41.90
CA TYR A 24 -2.51 -5.15 -41.15
C TYR A 24 -2.73 -3.96 -42.09
N GLY A 25 -3.64 -3.05 -41.76
CA GLY A 25 -3.92 -1.87 -42.56
C GLY A 25 -2.85 -0.77 -42.46
N SER A 26 -2.00 -0.81 -41.43
CA SER A 26 -0.87 0.12 -41.27
C SER A 26 0.20 -0.41 -40.31
N LYS A 27 1.42 0.16 -40.38
CA LYS A 27 2.50 -0.13 -39.42
C LYS A 27 2.05 0.16 -37.98
N THR A 28 1.29 1.25 -37.76
CA THR A 28 0.76 1.63 -36.44
C THR A 28 -0.20 0.59 -35.86
N GLU A 29 -1.05 0.00 -36.70
CA GLU A 29 -1.97 -1.06 -36.27
C GLU A 29 -1.20 -2.32 -35.86
N ALA A 30 -0.22 -2.73 -36.68
CA ALA A 30 0.66 -3.85 -36.36
C ALA A 30 1.42 -3.63 -35.04
N ILE A 31 1.96 -2.43 -34.81
CA ILE A 31 2.62 -2.07 -33.54
C ILE A 31 1.63 -2.11 -32.37
N ARG A 32 0.42 -1.58 -32.55
CA ARG A 32 -0.60 -1.58 -31.49
C ARG A 32 -1.01 -3.02 -31.12
N ASP A 33 -1.18 -3.90 -32.10
CA ASP A 33 -1.50 -5.31 -31.86
C ASP A 33 -0.33 -6.03 -31.20
N ALA A 34 0.91 -5.81 -31.65
CA ALA A 34 2.10 -6.38 -31.04
C ALA A 34 2.28 -5.93 -29.57
N VAL A 35 2.10 -4.63 -29.29
CA VAL A 35 2.16 -4.09 -27.92
C VAL A 35 1.02 -4.65 -27.06
N ARG A 36 -0.19 -4.77 -27.60
CA ARG A 36 -1.32 -5.38 -26.89
C ARG A 36 -1.01 -6.82 -26.51
N ARG A 37 -0.60 -7.65 -27.47
CA ARG A 37 -0.22 -9.06 -27.22
C ARG A 37 0.93 -9.18 -26.24
N LEU A 38 1.91 -8.28 -26.31
CA LEU A 38 3.02 -8.24 -25.36
C LEU A 38 2.51 -7.93 -23.94
N ILE A 39 1.64 -6.94 -23.77
CA ILE A 39 1.04 -6.63 -22.46
C ILE A 39 0.21 -7.80 -21.95
N GLU A 40 -0.60 -8.42 -22.81
CA GLU A 40 -1.41 -9.61 -22.49
C GLU A 40 -0.55 -10.83 -22.12
N SER A 41 0.69 -10.90 -22.61
CA SER A 41 1.62 -11.99 -22.27
C SER A 41 2.22 -11.88 -20.86
N TYR A 42 2.15 -10.71 -20.22
CA TYR A 42 2.67 -10.52 -18.87
C TYR A 42 1.63 -10.85 -17.80
N ASP A 43 1.96 -11.77 -16.90
CA ASP A 43 1.27 -11.87 -15.62
C ASP A 43 1.74 -10.74 -14.71
N LEU A 44 0.89 -9.73 -14.50
CA LEU A 44 1.19 -8.57 -13.65
C LEU A 44 1.47 -8.96 -12.19
N LYS A 45 0.97 -10.11 -11.73
CA LYS A 45 1.27 -10.64 -10.39
C LYS A 45 2.72 -11.09 -10.28
N ASP A 46 3.25 -11.71 -11.34
CA ASP A 46 4.67 -12.08 -11.41
C ASP A 46 5.57 -10.88 -11.63
N VAL A 47 5.12 -9.87 -12.38
CA VAL A 47 5.83 -8.60 -12.50
C VAL A 47 5.94 -7.92 -11.14
N SER A 48 4.83 -7.82 -10.38
CA SER A 48 4.84 -7.18 -9.06
C SER A 48 5.70 -7.96 -8.06
N LEU A 49 5.63 -9.29 -8.05
CA LEU A 49 6.47 -10.13 -7.19
C LEU A 49 7.96 -9.95 -7.50
N ARG A 50 8.36 -9.96 -8.78
CA ARG A 50 9.77 -9.76 -9.16
C ARG A 50 10.26 -8.37 -8.76
N ALA A 51 9.45 -7.33 -8.99
CA ALA A 51 9.79 -5.97 -8.61
C ALA A 51 9.95 -5.83 -7.09
N TYR A 52 9.07 -6.47 -6.30
CA TYR A 52 9.15 -6.49 -4.84
C TYR A 52 10.37 -7.28 -4.33
N LYS A 53 10.63 -8.47 -4.88
CA LYS A 53 11.82 -9.29 -4.57
C LYS A 53 13.13 -8.54 -4.82
N GLY A 54 13.17 -7.68 -5.83
CA GLY A 54 14.32 -6.81 -6.10
C GLY A 54 14.54 -5.69 -5.07
N GLY A 55 13.67 -5.53 -4.06
CA GLY A 55 13.76 -4.50 -3.03
C GLY A 55 13.44 -3.08 -3.54
N GLY A 56 13.00 -2.95 -4.78
CA GLY A 56 12.82 -1.67 -5.46
C GLY A 56 11.48 -0.99 -5.16
N ILE A 57 10.49 -1.70 -4.63
CA ILE A 57 9.13 -1.19 -4.45
C ILE A 57 8.51 -1.55 -3.09
N SER A 58 7.56 -0.73 -2.63
CA SER A 58 6.68 -1.05 -1.50
C SER A 58 5.70 -2.17 -1.86
N PHE A 59 5.17 -2.85 -0.85
CA PHE A 59 4.11 -3.85 -1.03
C PHE A 59 2.84 -3.18 -1.56
N GLN A 60 2.50 -1.99 -1.09
CA GLN A 60 1.38 -1.21 -1.61
C GLN A 60 1.52 -0.85 -3.10
N LEU A 61 2.74 -0.59 -3.60
CA LEU A 61 2.99 -0.44 -5.03
C LEU A 61 2.86 -1.76 -5.78
N ALA A 62 3.28 -2.88 -5.17
CA ALA A 62 3.07 -4.20 -5.75
C ALA A 62 1.57 -4.54 -5.90
N VAL A 63 0.73 -4.13 -4.94
CA VAL A 63 -0.74 -4.19 -5.02
C VAL A 63 -1.24 -3.36 -6.21
N GLU A 64 -0.75 -2.12 -6.38
CA GLU A 64 -1.13 -1.27 -7.51
C GLU A 64 -0.76 -1.91 -8.87
N ILE A 65 0.45 -2.47 -9.01
CA ILE A 65 0.95 -3.09 -10.25
C ILE A 65 0.15 -4.36 -10.59
N SER A 66 -0.06 -5.24 -9.61
CA SER A 66 -0.73 -6.53 -9.83
C SER A 66 -2.21 -6.41 -10.14
N SER A 67 -2.82 -5.26 -9.84
CA SER A 67 -4.27 -5.04 -9.91
C SER A 67 -5.09 -6.00 -9.02
N LEU A 68 -4.44 -6.66 -8.06
CA LEU A 68 -5.08 -7.49 -7.04
C LEU A 68 -5.44 -6.68 -5.80
N SER A 69 -6.31 -7.22 -4.94
CA SER A 69 -6.49 -6.66 -3.60
C SER A 69 -5.30 -6.98 -2.68
N VAL A 70 -5.23 -6.28 -1.55
CA VAL A 70 -4.16 -6.45 -0.55
C VAL A 70 -4.04 -7.91 -0.11
N ASP A 71 -5.16 -8.54 0.25
CA ASP A 71 -5.21 -9.94 0.69
C ASP A 71 -4.90 -10.94 -0.42
N GLU A 72 -5.35 -10.71 -1.66
CA GLU A 72 -5.04 -11.58 -2.80
C GLU A 72 -3.55 -11.60 -3.12
N LEU A 73 -2.93 -10.42 -3.16
CA LEU A 73 -1.50 -10.34 -3.43
C LEU A 73 -0.67 -10.93 -2.28
N LEU A 74 -1.14 -10.74 -1.05
CA LEU A 74 -0.52 -11.30 0.14
C LEU A 74 -0.51 -12.83 0.08
N TRP A 75 -1.65 -13.45 -0.22
CA TRP A 75 -1.73 -14.91 -0.44
C TRP A 75 -0.87 -15.36 -1.62
N TYR A 76 -0.85 -14.58 -2.70
CA TYR A 76 0.01 -14.86 -3.84
C TYR A 76 1.50 -14.88 -3.45
N PHE A 77 1.96 -13.88 -2.70
CA PHE A 77 3.34 -13.78 -2.23
C PHE A 77 3.69 -14.96 -1.32
N LEU A 78 2.81 -15.30 -0.36
CA LEU A 78 3.01 -16.43 0.53
C LEU A 78 3.08 -17.77 -0.24
N SER A 79 2.26 -17.96 -1.27
CA SER A 79 2.32 -19.15 -2.13
C SER A 79 3.61 -19.30 -2.95
N ARG A 80 4.45 -18.25 -2.97
CA ARG A 80 5.75 -18.18 -3.67
C ARG A 80 6.92 -17.98 -2.70
N ASP A 81 6.74 -18.43 -1.45
CA ASP A 81 7.70 -18.35 -0.35
C ASP A 81 8.25 -16.93 -0.11
N MET A 82 7.38 -15.93 -0.27
CA MET A 82 7.71 -14.53 -0.02
C MET A 82 6.75 -13.95 1.01
N THR A 83 7.28 -13.60 2.17
CA THR A 83 6.51 -12.88 3.19
C THR A 83 6.73 -11.38 3.00
N PRO A 84 5.68 -10.59 2.72
CA PRO A 84 5.83 -9.14 2.64
C PRO A 84 6.20 -8.56 4.02
N MET A 85 7.09 -7.57 4.03
CA MET A 85 7.51 -6.86 5.24
C MET A 85 6.46 -5.83 5.67
N LEU A 86 5.35 -6.32 6.21
CA LEU A 86 4.33 -5.52 6.90
C LEU A 86 4.60 -5.55 8.41
N GLY A 87 4.37 -4.46 9.14
CA GLY A 87 4.74 -4.34 10.56
C GLY A 87 6.20 -3.97 10.75
N SER A 88 6.77 -4.28 11.92
CA SER A 88 8.15 -3.95 12.29
C SER A 88 8.77 -5.08 13.12
N ASP A 89 10.02 -5.43 12.84
CA ASP A 89 10.85 -6.32 13.65
C ASP A 89 11.71 -5.57 14.68
N ASP A 90 11.79 -4.24 14.59
CA ASP A 90 12.57 -3.39 15.48
C ASP A 90 11.72 -2.84 16.64
N GLU A 91 11.99 -3.34 17.84
CA GLU A 91 11.35 -2.89 19.07
C GLU A 91 11.55 -1.39 19.33
N THR A 92 12.72 -0.84 18.95
CA THR A 92 13.05 0.56 19.14
C THR A 92 12.19 1.44 18.23
N GLU A 93 12.01 1.05 16.97
CA GLU A 93 11.10 1.72 16.04
C GLU A 93 9.67 1.78 16.62
N VAL A 94 9.19 0.67 17.17
CA VAL A 94 7.82 0.58 17.71
C VAL A 94 7.65 1.50 18.93
N LYS A 95 8.59 1.49 19.88
CA LYS A 95 8.54 2.31 21.10
C LYS A 95 8.72 3.80 20.82
N THR A 96 9.68 4.19 20.00
CA THR A 96 9.85 5.60 19.62
C THR A 96 8.61 6.14 18.87
N SER A 97 7.98 5.30 18.06
CA SER A 97 6.73 5.66 17.37
C SER A 97 5.55 5.84 18.33
N GLU A 98 5.50 5.06 19.41
CA GLU A 98 4.52 5.21 20.49
C GLU A 98 4.68 6.55 21.24
N GLU A 99 5.92 6.99 21.48
CA GLU A 99 6.18 8.32 22.05
C GLU A 99 5.71 9.44 21.11
N GLN A 100 5.99 9.32 19.81
CA GLN A 100 5.51 10.28 18.80
C GLN A 100 3.97 10.34 18.71
N LEU A 101 3.29 9.22 18.97
CA LEU A 101 1.83 9.18 19.07
C LEU A 101 1.31 9.99 20.26
N LYS A 102 2.05 10.07 21.38
CA LYS A 102 1.68 10.89 22.54
C LYS A 102 1.73 12.38 22.18
N GLU A 103 2.75 12.81 21.45
CA GLU A 103 2.98 14.22 21.09
C GLU A 103 2.08 14.76 19.97
N ARG A 104 1.67 13.93 19.02
CA ARG A 104 0.95 14.38 17.81
C ARG A 104 -0.56 14.26 17.97
N GLY A 105 -1.30 15.33 17.64
CA GLY A 105 -2.77 15.33 17.69
C GLY A 105 -3.47 14.77 16.45
N SER A 106 -2.74 14.48 15.36
CA SER A 106 -3.30 14.09 14.06
C SER A 106 -2.57 12.88 13.48
N LEU A 107 -3.33 11.97 12.89
CA LEU A 107 -2.88 10.71 12.30
C LEU A 107 -3.36 10.62 10.84
N VAL A 108 -2.48 10.21 9.94
CA VAL A 108 -2.82 9.94 8.54
C VAL A 108 -2.60 8.47 8.26
N PHE A 109 -3.60 7.80 7.71
CA PHE A 109 -3.52 6.38 7.40
C PHE A 109 -3.26 6.16 5.90
N ASP A 110 -2.54 5.09 5.59
CA ASP A 110 -2.35 4.58 4.24
C ASP A 110 -3.15 3.27 4.03
N LEU A 111 -3.01 2.64 2.87
CA LEU A 111 -3.81 1.45 2.59
C LEU A 111 -3.40 0.25 3.46
N SER A 112 -2.11 0.13 3.79
CA SER A 112 -1.60 -0.98 4.61
C SER A 112 -2.12 -0.92 6.05
N SER A 113 -2.13 0.26 6.66
CA SER A 113 -2.65 0.42 8.02
C SER A 113 -4.16 0.33 8.10
N LEU A 114 -4.88 0.78 7.07
CA LEU A 114 -6.32 0.58 6.95
C LEU A 114 -6.67 -0.91 6.80
N TYR A 115 -5.87 -1.66 6.06
CA TYR A 115 -6.02 -3.12 5.97
C TYR A 115 -5.87 -3.79 7.32
N THR A 116 -4.77 -3.53 8.03
CA THR A 116 -4.55 -4.08 9.38
C THR A 116 -5.66 -3.67 10.35
N THR A 117 -6.14 -2.42 10.27
CA THR A 117 -7.24 -1.91 11.12
C THR A 117 -8.52 -2.72 10.93
N LEU A 118 -8.87 -3.07 9.67
CA LEU A 118 -10.05 -3.89 9.37
C LEU A 118 -9.85 -5.35 9.73
N GLU A 119 -8.69 -5.92 9.42
CA GLU A 119 -8.39 -7.33 9.70
C GLU A 119 -8.44 -7.64 11.20
N LEU A 120 -7.89 -6.73 12.02
CA LEU A 120 -7.88 -6.83 13.48
C LEU A 120 -9.18 -6.36 14.15
N ASP A 121 -10.09 -5.76 13.40
CA ASP A 121 -11.35 -5.18 13.89
C ASP A 121 -11.13 -4.13 15.01
N ILE A 122 -10.20 -3.20 14.78
CA ILE A 122 -9.81 -2.17 15.77
C ILE A 122 -10.31 -0.76 15.40
N SER A 123 -11.26 -0.63 14.48
CA SER A 123 -11.81 0.67 14.06
C SER A 123 -12.35 1.49 15.23
N ASP A 124 -13.01 0.86 16.20
CA ASP A 124 -13.50 1.50 17.43
C ASP A 124 -12.38 1.90 18.40
N VAL A 125 -11.27 1.14 18.43
CA VAL A 125 -10.09 1.55 19.20
C VAL A 125 -9.49 2.81 18.60
N VAL A 126 -9.34 2.84 17.27
CA VAL A 126 -8.78 3.98 16.52
C VAL A 126 -9.63 5.24 16.72
N SER A 127 -10.96 5.12 16.70
CA SER A 127 -11.87 6.28 16.88
C SER A 127 -11.80 6.87 18.29
N ARG A 128 -11.56 6.06 19.32
CA ARG A 128 -11.47 6.47 20.73
C ARG A 128 -10.12 7.08 21.12
N LEU A 129 -9.13 7.12 20.22
CA LEU A 129 -7.81 7.71 20.50
C LEU A 129 -7.84 9.22 20.76
N GLY A 130 -8.94 9.91 20.44
CA GLY A 130 -9.04 11.37 20.58
C GLY A 130 -8.10 12.14 19.63
N LYS A 131 -7.64 11.49 18.56
CA LYS A 131 -6.77 12.09 17.52
C LYS A 131 -7.61 12.44 16.29
N ARG A 132 -7.19 13.47 15.55
CA ARG A 132 -7.76 13.75 14.23
C ARG A 132 -7.29 12.66 13.25
N LEU A 133 -8.24 11.89 12.71
CA LEU A 133 -7.95 10.82 11.77
C LEU A 133 -8.13 11.35 10.34
N SER A 134 -7.15 11.13 9.48
CA SER A 134 -7.16 11.62 8.11
C SER A 134 -6.70 10.55 7.13
N VAL A 135 -7.19 10.67 5.90
CA VAL A 135 -6.83 9.77 4.80
C VAL A 135 -6.84 10.56 3.50
N SER A 136 -5.93 10.24 2.59
CA SER A 136 -5.95 10.87 1.27
C SER A 136 -7.15 10.39 0.45
N SER A 137 -7.68 11.21 -0.46
CA SER A 137 -8.79 10.79 -1.30
C SER A 137 -8.50 9.57 -2.17
N LYS A 138 -7.27 9.43 -2.68
CA LYS A 138 -6.81 8.23 -3.42
C LYS A 138 -6.75 7.00 -2.53
N THR A 139 -6.26 7.16 -1.31
CA THR A 139 -6.21 6.05 -0.32
C THR A 139 -7.64 5.63 0.04
N MET A 140 -8.56 6.58 0.26
CA MET A 140 -9.96 6.30 0.57
C MET A 140 -10.70 5.57 -0.55
N GLU A 141 -10.40 5.86 -1.83
CA GLU A 141 -10.95 5.11 -2.97
C GLU A 141 -10.60 3.62 -2.88
N ARG A 142 -9.32 3.30 -2.64
CA ARG A 142 -8.85 1.92 -2.44
C ARG A 142 -9.38 1.30 -1.15
N ALA A 143 -9.47 2.08 -0.09
CA ALA A 143 -10.02 1.64 1.19
C ALA A 143 -11.49 1.22 1.07
N LYS A 144 -12.32 1.96 0.32
CA LYS A 144 -13.71 1.58 0.06
C LYS A 144 -13.81 0.23 -0.67
N ALA A 145 -12.97 0.02 -1.69
CA ALA A 145 -12.92 -1.26 -2.39
C ALA A 145 -12.53 -2.41 -1.45
N LEU A 146 -11.54 -2.17 -0.58
CA LEU A 146 -11.11 -3.11 0.44
C LEU A 146 -12.24 -3.43 1.44
N THR A 147 -12.93 -2.43 1.96
CA THR A 147 -14.06 -2.58 2.88
C THR A 147 -15.18 -3.42 2.27
N LEU A 148 -15.56 -3.14 1.02
CA LEU A 148 -16.60 -3.89 0.31
C LEU A 148 -16.22 -5.36 0.13
N ARG A 149 -14.95 -5.62 -0.22
CA ARG A 149 -14.43 -6.97 -0.39
C ARG A 149 -14.46 -7.75 0.93
N LEU A 150 -13.88 -7.19 1.99
CA LEU A 150 -13.87 -7.84 3.31
C LEU A 150 -15.27 -8.07 3.84
N SER A 151 -16.18 -7.12 3.59
CA SER A 151 -17.59 -7.29 3.97
C SER A 151 -18.24 -8.46 3.24
N LYS A 152 -17.98 -8.60 1.93
CA LYS A 152 -18.47 -9.73 1.13
C LYS A 152 -17.87 -11.06 1.61
N MET A 153 -16.58 -11.09 1.92
CA MET A 153 -15.90 -12.32 2.36
C MET A 153 -16.36 -12.79 3.75
N ARG A 154 -16.58 -11.86 4.68
CA ARG A 154 -16.93 -12.18 6.07
C ARG A 154 -18.43 -12.20 6.35
N GLY A 155 -19.26 -11.75 5.40
CA GLY A 155 -20.70 -11.67 5.57
C GLY A 155 -21.16 -10.63 6.61
N VAL A 156 -20.30 -9.65 6.90
CA VAL A 156 -20.53 -8.58 7.91
C VAL A 156 -20.23 -7.24 7.26
N VAL A 157 -20.98 -6.19 7.60
CA VAL A 157 -20.71 -4.85 7.07
C VAL A 157 -19.56 -4.20 7.83
N TYR A 158 -18.45 -3.98 7.14
CA TYR A 158 -17.37 -3.13 7.63
C TYR A 158 -17.60 -1.67 7.19
N SER A 159 -17.18 -0.71 8.01
CA SER A 159 -17.18 0.71 7.64
C SER A 159 -16.04 1.45 8.32
N PHE A 160 -15.40 2.37 7.58
CA PHE A 160 -14.51 3.37 8.16
C PHE A 160 -15.33 4.60 8.54
N SER A 161 -15.53 4.83 9.84
CA SER A 161 -16.10 6.05 10.38
C SER A 161 -15.03 6.92 11.02
N GLY A 162 -15.21 8.25 11.01
CA GLY A 162 -14.34 9.18 11.73
C GLY A 162 -13.08 9.63 10.97
N PHE A 163 -12.88 9.22 9.72
CA PHE A 163 -11.76 9.67 8.88
C PHE A 163 -12.14 10.90 8.06
N GLU A 164 -11.35 11.97 8.20
CA GLU A 164 -11.42 13.11 7.31
C GLU A 164 -10.71 12.80 5.98
N VAL A 165 -11.42 12.97 4.87
CA VAL A 165 -10.86 12.74 3.53
C VAL A 165 -10.21 14.03 3.03
N VAL A 166 -8.89 13.97 2.80
CA VAL A 166 -8.10 15.11 2.33
C VAL A 166 -7.81 14.96 0.85
N ASN A 167 -8.28 15.93 0.06
CA ASN A 167 -7.98 16.01 -1.37
C ASN A 167 -6.58 16.56 -1.62
N VAL A 168 -5.86 15.92 -2.55
CA VAL A 168 -4.52 16.34 -2.98
C VAL A 168 -4.57 16.65 -4.48
N ASN A 169 -4.42 17.92 -4.82
CA ASN A 169 -4.46 18.41 -6.20
C ASN A 169 -3.07 18.44 -6.86
N LYS A 170 -2.01 18.08 -6.12
CA LYS A 170 -0.63 18.07 -6.60
C LYS A 170 -0.33 16.74 -7.29
N SER A 171 0.30 16.79 -8.46
CA SER A 171 0.84 15.58 -9.09
C SER A 171 2.03 15.07 -8.29
N LEU A 172 1.95 13.81 -7.84
CA LEU A 172 2.99 13.12 -7.09
C LEU A 172 3.52 11.88 -7.84
N ALA A 173 3.20 11.74 -9.14
CA ALA A 173 3.57 10.58 -9.94
C ALA A 173 5.09 10.41 -10.09
N GLU A 174 5.83 11.52 -10.28
CA GLU A 174 7.30 11.47 -10.36
C GLU A 174 7.91 11.08 -9.01
N PHE A 175 7.38 11.64 -7.91
CA PHE A 175 7.81 11.32 -6.55
C PHE A 175 7.57 9.84 -6.22
N SER A 176 6.39 9.32 -6.55
CA SER A 176 6.03 7.91 -6.38
C SER A 176 6.99 6.99 -7.15
N ARG A 177 7.22 7.29 -8.44
CA ARG A 177 8.13 6.49 -9.30
C ARG A 177 9.57 6.48 -8.80
N LYS A 178 10.12 7.64 -8.42
CA LYS A 178 11.52 7.75 -7.97
C LYS A 178 11.78 7.00 -6.66
N ASN A 179 10.78 6.88 -5.80
CA ASN A 179 10.93 6.26 -4.49
C ASN A 179 10.47 4.81 -4.42
N GLY A 180 9.84 4.29 -5.48
CA GLY A 180 9.29 2.95 -5.51
C GLY A 180 8.09 2.79 -4.56
N ILE A 181 7.22 3.79 -4.51
CA ILE A 181 5.98 3.75 -3.72
C ILE A 181 4.79 4.02 -4.62
N SER A 182 3.60 3.57 -4.22
CA SER A 182 2.34 3.79 -4.93
C SER A 182 1.94 5.27 -4.91
N LEU A 183 1.02 5.64 -5.82
CA LEU A 183 0.53 7.01 -5.84
C LEU A 183 -0.28 7.34 -4.58
N GLN A 184 -0.99 6.36 -4.01
CA GLN A 184 -1.73 6.58 -2.77
C GLN A 184 -0.81 6.76 -1.56
N GLU A 185 0.32 6.05 -1.49
CA GLU A 185 1.33 6.25 -0.44
C GLU A 185 1.92 7.66 -0.52
N ALA A 186 2.30 8.11 -1.72
CA ALA A 186 2.79 9.45 -1.94
C ALA A 186 1.78 10.52 -1.48
N HIS A 187 0.49 10.30 -1.76
CA HIS A 187 -0.59 11.18 -1.29
C HIS A 187 -0.72 11.16 0.24
N SER A 188 -0.73 9.99 0.89
CA SER A 188 -0.78 9.88 2.36
C SER A 188 0.43 10.56 3.02
N MET A 189 1.64 10.37 2.47
CA MET A 189 2.85 11.06 2.93
C MET A 189 2.74 12.59 2.79
N TYR A 190 2.22 13.07 1.66
CA TYR A 190 2.03 14.50 1.43
C TYR A 190 1.03 15.12 2.41
N VAL A 191 -0.09 14.43 2.68
CA VAL A 191 -1.09 14.86 3.66
C VAL A 191 -0.48 14.87 5.06
N ALA A 192 0.25 13.83 5.45
CA ALA A 192 0.93 13.76 6.75
C ALA A 192 1.88 14.93 6.95
N LYS A 193 2.70 15.24 5.94
CA LYS A 193 3.62 16.38 5.96
C LYS A 193 2.88 17.71 6.13
N LYS A 194 1.80 17.93 5.36
CA LYS A 194 1.03 19.17 5.38
C LYS A 194 0.33 19.42 6.72
N LEU A 195 -0.16 18.36 7.36
CA LEU A 195 -0.89 18.43 8.62
C LEU A 195 0.01 18.35 9.86
N GLY A 196 1.32 18.14 9.70
CA GLY A 196 2.20 17.80 10.82
C GLY A 196 1.77 16.51 11.54
N ALA A 197 1.09 15.61 10.83
CA ALA A 197 0.52 14.38 11.36
C ALA A 197 1.53 13.23 11.34
N LEU A 198 1.27 12.21 12.15
CA LEU A 198 1.99 10.95 12.08
C LEU A 198 1.41 10.08 10.96
N LEU A 199 2.24 9.55 10.06
CA LEU A 199 1.80 8.58 9.06
C LEU A 199 1.73 7.19 9.70
N ILE A 200 0.55 6.56 9.71
CA ILE A 200 0.39 5.17 10.11
C ILE A 200 0.51 4.30 8.87
N SER A 201 1.54 3.46 8.83
CA SER A 201 1.87 2.60 7.70
C SER A 201 2.51 1.31 8.17
N ASP A 202 1.99 0.18 7.75
CA ASP A 202 2.57 -1.12 8.07
C ASP A 202 3.62 -1.54 7.06
N ASP A 203 3.66 -0.93 5.88
CA ASP A 203 4.69 -1.20 4.89
C ASP A 203 6.05 -0.57 5.26
N LEU A 204 7.06 -1.43 5.45
CA LEU A 204 8.40 -1.01 5.85
C LEU A 204 9.01 0.00 4.86
N ARG A 205 8.84 -0.21 3.56
CA ARG A 205 9.42 0.66 2.53
C ARG A 205 8.79 2.04 2.59
N THR A 206 7.48 2.11 2.77
CA THR A 206 6.75 3.38 2.93
C THR A 206 7.27 4.17 4.13
N ARG A 207 7.46 3.51 5.29
CA ARG A 207 8.02 4.15 6.49
C ARG A 207 9.47 4.62 6.31
N GLN A 208 10.30 3.85 5.61
CA GLN A 208 11.67 4.26 5.29
C GLN A 208 11.69 5.51 4.41
N VAL A 209 10.91 5.50 3.32
CA VAL A 209 10.80 6.63 2.40
C VAL A 209 10.18 7.86 3.07
N SER A 210 9.23 7.68 3.99
CA SER A 210 8.66 8.81 4.72
C SER A 210 9.69 9.51 5.60
N ARG A 211 10.50 8.74 6.32
CA ARG A 211 11.57 9.27 7.20
C ARG A 211 12.61 10.04 6.43
N THR A 212 13.07 9.52 5.28
CA THR A 212 14.04 10.24 4.43
C THR A 212 13.52 11.58 3.92
N HIS A 213 12.20 11.78 3.89
CA HIS A 213 11.56 13.02 3.44
C HIS A 213 10.99 13.87 4.59
N GLY A 214 11.37 13.57 5.84
CA GLY A 214 11.00 14.33 7.03
C GLY A 214 9.55 14.11 7.49
N VAL A 215 8.95 12.97 7.15
CA VAL A 215 7.61 12.57 7.60
C VAL A 215 7.75 11.43 8.59
N ALA A 216 7.40 11.70 9.85
CA ALA A 216 7.34 10.70 10.90
C ALA A 216 6.30 9.63 10.53
N ALA A 217 6.66 8.36 10.74
CA ALA A 217 5.77 7.24 10.46
C ALA A 217 5.91 6.13 11.48
N ALA A 218 4.78 5.49 11.77
CA ALA A 218 4.61 4.46 12.79
C ALA A 218 3.84 3.25 12.22
N PRO A 219 4.19 2.02 12.65
CA PRO A 219 3.36 0.85 12.38
C PRO A 219 2.09 0.86 13.24
N THR A 220 1.05 0.15 12.79
CA THR A 220 -0.22 -0.03 13.52
C THR A 220 0.00 -0.65 14.91
N LEU A 221 1.03 -1.48 15.09
CA LEU A 221 1.42 -2.02 16.40
C LEU A 221 1.69 -0.91 17.43
N SER A 222 2.42 0.15 17.07
CA SER A 222 2.67 1.30 17.96
C SER A 222 1.37 2.00 18.37
N LEU A 223 0.39 2.05 17.46
CA LEU A 223 -0.92 2.63 17.73
C LEU A 223 -1.73 1.80 18.74
N ILE A 224 -1.62 0.46 18.67
CA ILE A 224 -2.28 -0.43 19.63
C ILE A 224 -1.62 -0.35 21.01
N LEU A 225 -0.29 -0.26 21.07
CA LEU A 225 0.42 -0.06 22.34
C LEU A 225 0.06 1.29 22.97
N TYR A 226 0.02 2.36 22.17
CA TYR A 226 -0.49 3.65 22.62
C TYR A 226 -1.92 3.57 23.16
N ALA A 227 -2.80 2.80 22.50
CA ALA A 227 -4.17 2.59 22.97
C ALA A 227 -4.22 1.81 24.30
N ARG A 228 -3.29 0.86 24.53
CA ARG A 228 -3.13 0.19 25.83
C ARG A 228 -2.73 1.19 26.90
N ASP A 229 -1.70 1.99 26.64
CA ASP A 229 -1.22 3.03 27.56
C ASP A 229 -2.30 4.05 27.94
N ALA A 230 -3.19 4.35 26.99
CA ALA A 230 -4.34 5.23 27.21
C ALA A 230 -5.53 4.56 27.93
N GLY A 231 -5.43 3.26 28.27
CA GLY A 231 -6.51 2.49 28.92
C GLY A 231 -7.69 2.13 27.98
N ILE A 232 -7.52 2.31 26.67
CA ILE A 232 -8.55 2.03 25.65
C ILE A 232 -8.59 0.52 25.31
N VAL A 233 -7.45 -0.15 25.44
CA VAL A 233 -7.23 -1.58 25.19
C VAL A 233 -6.70 -2.23 26.47
N SER A 234 -7.31 -3.33 26.91
CA SER A 234 -6.82 -4.12 28.05
C SER A 234 -5.65 -5.02 27.66
N ASP A 235 -4.84 -5.46 28.61
CA ASP A 235 -3.71 -6.38 28.34
C ASP A 235 -4.17 -7.70 27.70
N ALA A 236 -5.32 -8.23 28.12
CA ALA A 236 -5.92 -9.41 27.52
C ALA A 236 -6.27 -9.18 26.04
N LYS A 237 -6.83 -8.00 25.71
CA LYS A 237 -7.15 -7.63 24.33
C LYS A 237 -5.90 -7.37 23.50
N LEU A 238 -4.85 -6.78 24.09
CA LEU A 238 -3.55 -6.61 23.44
C LEU A 238 -2.98 -7.96 23.03
N LYS A 239 -2.97 -8.95 23.94
CA LYS A 239 -2.47 -10.30 23.64
C LYS A 239 -3.27 -10.96 22.50
N GLU A 240 -4.59 -10.81 22.50
CA GLU A 240 -5.45 -11.27 21.40
C GLU A 240 -5.08 -10.59 20.07
N LEU A 241 -4.88 -9.27 20.06
CA LEU A 241 -4.54 -8.51 18.86
C LEU A 241 -3.16 -8.89 18.31
N VAL A 242 -2.14 -9.03 19.16
CA VAL A 242 -0.80 -9.49 18.77
C VAL A 242 -0.86 -10.92 18.19
N THR A 243 -1.69 -11.80 18.77
CA THR A 243 -1.88 -13.15 18.24
C THR A 243 -2.58 -13.11 16.87
N LYS A 244 -3.61 -12.27 16.71
CA LYS A 244 -4.29 -12.06 15.42
C LYS A 244 -3.36 -11.44 14.38
N MET A 245 -2.43 -10.58 14.77
CA MET A 245 -1.40 -10.06 13.88
C MET A 245 -0.53 -11.16 13.28
N ALA A 246 -0.40 -12.34 13.87
CA ALA A 246 0.30 -13.46 13.24
C ALA A 246 -0.53 -14.17 12.16
N THR A 247 -1.86 -13.94 12.12
CA THR A 247 -2.76 -14.54 11.12
C THR A 247 -2.81 -13.76 9.81
N ILE A 248 -2.43 -12.48 9.88
CA ILE A 248 -1.96 -11.69 8.75
C ILE A 248 -0.42 -11.77 8.77
N PRO A 249 0.33 -11.77 7.65
CA PRO A 249 1.80 -11.77 7.67
C PRO A 249 2.34 -10.41 8.12
N TYR A 250 2.03 -10.06 9.37
CA TYR A 250 2.47 -8.87 10.07
C TYR A 250 3.64 -9.24 10.97
N VAL A 251 4.75 -8.55 10.79
CA VAL A 251 5.97 -8.71 11.57
C VAL A 251 5.82 -7.97 12.88
N VAL A 252 5.97 -8.71 13.98
CA VAL A 252 5.97 -8.19 15.35
C VAL A 252 7.35 -8.46 15.96
N PRO A 253 7.96 -7.52 16.71
CA PRO A 253 9.25 -7.77 17.35
C PRO A 253 9.15 -8.93 18.35
N LYS A 254 10.16 -9.80 18.38
CA LYS A 254 10.14 -11.01 19.24
C LYS A 254 9.89 -10.72 20.71
N ALA A 255 10.42 -9.61 21.22
CA ALA A 255 10.23 -9.17 22.60
C ALA A 255 8.77 -8.80 22.94
N MET A 256 7.95 -8.53 21.92
CA MET A 256 6.54 -8.16 22.05
C MET A 256 5.58 -9.33 21.77
N LEU A 257 6.11 -10.53 21.49
CA LEU A 257 5.32 -11.76 21.41
C LEU A 257 5.06 -12.25 22.85
N ILE A 258 3.82 -12.10 23.34
CA ILE A 258 3.38 -12.38 24.72
C ILE A 258 2.86 -13.81 24.86
#